data_AF-A0A7C5R8X0-F1
#
_entry.id   AF-A0A7C5R8X0-F1
#
_cell.length_a   1.000
_cell.length_b   1.000
_cell.length_c   1.000
_cell.angle_alpha   90.00
_cell.angle_beta   90.00
_cell.angle_gamma   90.00
#
_symmetry.space_group_name_H-M   'P 1'
#
loop_
_entity.id
_entity.type
_entity.pdbx_description
1 polymer ?
#
loop_
_entity_poly.entity_id
_entity_poly.type
_entity_poly.pdbx_seq_one_letter_code
_entity_poly.pdbx_strand_id
1 'polypeptide(L)'
;MEQLSKQYVRWLLALITLVHVLGMALIDIMEVDAAQYASISQEMLQTGEYLQVHHRYDDYLDKPPLLFWVTSLSFKVFGPGNFAYRLPSFLFLLLGVWATYRLGRHLYDERTGLLAAIVLYCSQAYFLFVHDVRTDTILANVVVFAVWLLWLFVEQRRFANLLWGAVGVALAMLEKGPIGLMVPVLALGSQVLFSRNLRVLWRWEWLAGLALIALLLAPMCYGLYQQFGWHGLKFYFWTQSFGRITGESEWRDNSTVFYFVHTFLWAFLPWMLVAYYGVIRDWLTLIRNKFTPGVVSEVLTLGGFTLTFIAMSLSRYKLPHYIFVVFPLVAIITAKTLWYIIDNCKHVKAFTLINWVLWAGLWTAAGLLSYGTFSGAPWWVTAGGVLLLAASFYYLAVRPEPVARLIYAPVLTIVGVNFMLNTWFYPTLLTYQAGSMAGRYIAAQAGHPPVYSLGLISHGLDFYSGRVATNVEAEELRQMPGVWVYTGHEGKAQLDSLGIEYVELKAFKKYPVTQLTMEFLRPTTRDKVVGTAYLLEIKE
;
A
#
# COMPACT_ATOMS: atom_id res chain seq x y z
N MET A 1 18.18 -0.05 -31.81
CA MET A 1 17.87 -0.10 -30.36
C MET A 1 16.80 -1.15 -30.16
N GLU A 2 16.99 -2.08 -29.22
CA GLU A 2 15.92 -3.02 -28.86
C GLU A 2 14.67 -2.24 -28.45
N GLN A 3 13.48 -2.77 -28.67
CA GLN A 3 12.24 -2.18 -28.15
C GLN A 3 11.39 -3.31 -27.59
N LEU A 4 10.62 -3.02 -26.54
CA LEU A 4 9.61 -3.97 -26.10
C LEU A 4 8.58 -4.10 -27.21
N SER A 5 8.32 -5.33 -27.66
CA SER A 5 7.25 -5.56 -28.63
C SER A 5 5.92 -5.12 -28.00
N LYS A 6 5.14 -4.31 -28.73
CA LYS A 6 3.84 -3.79 -28.26
C LYS A 6 2.91 -4.93 -27.81
N GLN A 7 2.97 -6.08 -28.50
CA GLN A 7 2.19 -7.24 -28.14
C GLN A 7 2.61 -7.82 -26.77
N TYR A 8 3.92 -7.93 -26.53
CA TYR A 8 4.46 -8.42 -25.25
C TYR A 8 4.10 -7.49 -24.10
N VAL A 9 4.20 -6.17 -24.30
CA VAL A 9 3.81 -5.17 -23.29
C VAL A 9 2.35 -5.37 -22.90
N ARG A 10 1.45 -5.53 -23.87
CA ARG A 10 0.02 -5.78 -23.60
C ARG A 10 -0.20 -7.05 -22.78
N TRP A 11 0.47 -8.14 -23.14
CA TRP A 11 0.37 -9.40 -22.40
C TRP A 11 0.90 -9.29 -20.97
N LEU A 12 2.05 -8.61 -20.77
CA LEU A 12 2.60 -8.39 -19.44
C LEU A 12 1.67 -7.54 -18.58
N LEU A 13 1.16 -6.42 -19.11
CA LEU A 13 0.21 -5.58 -18.37
C LEU A 13 -1.08 -6.33 -18.03
N ALA A 14 -1.61 -7.13 -18.96
CA ALA A 14 -2.79 -7.96 -18.71
C ALA A 14 -2.53 -8.98 -17.60
N LEU A 15 -1.37 -9.65 -17.63
CA LEU A 15 -0.99 -10.64 -16.63
C LEU A 15 -0.75 -10.03 -15.24
N ILE A 16 -0.05 -8.88 -15.18
CA ILE A 16 0.14 -8.14 -13.93
C ILE A 16 -1.22 -7.71 -13.37
N THR A 17 -2.10 -7.18 -14.21
CA THR A 17 -3.46 -6.77 -13.82
C THR A 17 -4.26 -7.94 -13.28
N LEU A 18 -4.21 -9.11 -13.94
CA LEU A 18 -4.87 -10.32 -13.49
C LEU A 18 -4.43 -10.71 -12.07
N VAL A 19 -3.13 -10.70 -11.78
CA VAL A 19 -2.63 -11.04 -10.43
C VAL A 19 -3.06 -10.03 -9.37
N HIS A 20 -3.14 -8.73 -9.71
CA HIS A 20 -3.72 -7.73 -8.80
C HIS A 20 -5.20 -7.99 -8.55
N VAL A 21 -5.98 -8.29 -9.59
CA VAL A 21 -7.42 -8.60 -9.47
C VAL A 21 -7.65 -9.86 -8.64
N LEU A 22 -6.81 -10.90 -8.81
CA LEU A 22 -6.85 -12.09 -7.96
C LEU A 22 -6.57 -11.73 -6.49
N GLY A 23 -5.61 -10.84 -6.23
CA GLY A 23 -5.35 -10.30 -4.90
C GLY A 23 -6.57 -9.56 -4.32
N MET A 24 -7.24 -8.71 -5.11
CA MET A 24 -8.46 -8.01 -4.68
C MET A 24 -9.60 -8.96 -4.33
N ALA A 25 -9.76 -10.02 -5.12
CA ALA A 25 -10.90 -10.92 -5.03
C ALA A 25 -10.75 -12.00 -3.95
N LEU A 26 -9.55 -12.53 -3.76
CA LEU A 26 -9.33 -13.73 -2.95
C LEU A 26 -8.76 -13.44 -1.55
N ILE A 27 -8.18 -12.27 -1.33
CA ILE A 27 -7.55 -11.92 -0.05
C ILE A 27 -8.53 -11.15 0.83
N ASP A 28 -8.69 -11.61 2.06
CA ASP A 28 -9.50 -10.93 3.07
C ASP A 28 -8.86 -9.61 3.50
N ILE A 29 -9.67 -8.66 3.94
CA ILE A 29 -9.15 -7.41 4.51
C ILE A 29 -8.30 -7.75 5.73
N MET A 30 -7.02 -7.37 5.70
CA MET A 30 -6.05 -7.68 6.75
C MET A 30 -6.24 -6.77 7.96
N GLU A 31 -6.13 -7.32 9.16
CA GLU A 31 -6.00 -6.51 10.38
C GLU A 31 -4.57 -5.97 10.55
N VAL A 32 -4.36 -4.82 11.19
CA VAL A 32 -5.35 -3.98 11.89
C VAL A 32 -5.87 -2.87 10.99
N ASP A 33 -4.98 -2.06 10.41
CA ASP A 33 -5.32 -0.81 9.71
C ASP A 33 -6.33 -0.97 8.57
N ALA A 34 -6.16 -1.94 7.67
CA ALA A 34 -7.08 -2.07 6.53
C ALA A 34 -8.50 -2.45 6.99
N ALA A 35 -8.63 -3.31 8.01
CA ALA A 35 -9.92 -3.62 8.60
C ALA A 35 -10.51 -2.43 9.36
N GLN A 36 -9.68 -1.66 10.05
CA GLN A 36 -10.10 -0.41 10.72
C GLN A 36 -10.67 0.58 9.70
N TYR A 37 -9.95 0.85 8.62
CA TYR A 37 -10.37 1.79 7.58
C TYR A 37 -11.61 1.31 6.82
N ALA A 38 -11.74 -0.01 6.61
CA ALA A 38 -12.95 -0.60 6.06
C ALA A 38 -14.15 -0.39 7.00
N SER A 39 -13.97 -0.62 8.30
CA SER A 39 -14.99 -0.38 9.32
C SER A 39 -15.43 1.09 9.39
N ILE A 40 -14.47 2.03 9.46
CA ILE A 40 -14.75 3.49 9.44
C ILE A 40 -15.54 3.88 8.19
N SER A 41 -15.14 3.36 7.02
CA SER A 41 -15.82 3.68 5.75
C SER A 41 -17.25 3.14 5.70
N GLN A 42 -17.49 1.99 6.35
CA GLN A 42 -18.81 1.39 6.47
C GLN A 42 -19.69 2.14 7.47
N GLU A 43 -19.13 2.52 8.62
CA GLU A 43 -19.81 3.36 9.62
C GLU A 43 -20.21 4.71 9.02
N MET A 44 -19.30 5.37 8.31
CA MET A 44 -19.57 6.60 7.56
C MET A 44 -20.72 6.45 6.54
N LEU A 45 -20.82 5.30 5.87
CA LEU A 45 -21.95 5.00 4.98
C LEU A 45 -23.26 4.84 5.77
N GLN A 46 -23.21 4.19 6.93
CA GLN A 46 -24.37 3.88 7.76
C GLN A 46 -24.93 5.12 8.46
N THR A 47 -24.07 6.00 8.99
CA THR A 47 -24.48 7.22 9.69
C THR A 47 -24.81 8.36 8.72
N GLY A 48 -24.19 8.38 7.54
CA GLY A 48 -24.28 9.49 6.60
C GLY A 48 -23.43 10.70 7.01
N GLU A 49 -22.59 10.57 8.03
CA GLU A 49 -21.72 11.62 8.53
C GLU A 49 -20.39 11.60 7.76
N TYR A 50 -20.33 12.42 6.70
CA TYR A 50 -19.13 12.51 5.85
C TYR A 50 -18.14 13.58 6.32
N LEU A 51 -18.55 14.53 7.16
CA LEU A 51 -17.68 15.60 7.65
C LEU A 51 -16.97 15.24 8.96
N GLN A 52 -17.66 14.53 9.84
CA GLN A 52 -17.16 14.06 11.13
C GLN A 52 -16.81 12.59 10.98
N VAL A 53 -15.57 12.22 11.32
CA VAL A 53 -15.10 10.84 11.15
C VAL A 53 -15.22 10.14 12.48
N HIS A 54 -15.95 9.02 12.49
CA HIS A 54 -16.13 8.18 13.67
C HIS A 54 -15.52 6.81 13.43
N HIS A 55 -15.10 6.19 14.53
CA HIS A 55 -14.67 4.80 14.54
C HIS A 55 -15.19 4.14 15.81
N ARG A 56 -16.09 3.17 15.63
CA ARG A 56 -16.79 2.49 16.73
C ARG A 56 -17.62 3.48 17.56
N TYR A 57 -18.26 4.42 16.89
CA TYR A 57 -19.09 5.50 17.46
C TYR A 57 -18.33 6.55 18.28
N ASP A 58 -16.99 6.45 18.36
CA ASP A 58 -16.14 7.45 18.98
C ASP A 58 -15.51 8.37 17.93
N ASP A 59 -15.19 9.60 18.34
CA ASP A 59 -14.50 10.59 17.52
C ASP A 59 -13.11 10.09 17.05
N TYR A 60 -12.81 10.23 15.75
CA TYR A 60 -11.57 9.76 15.15
C TYR A 60 -10.72 10.92 14.57
N LEU A 61 -9.54 11.15 15.17
CA LEU A 61 -8.59 12.20 14.78
C LEU A 61 -7.19 11.63 14.50
N ASP A 62 -7.05 10.66 13.60
CA ASP A 62 -5.72 10.16 13.21
C ASP A 62 -5.45 10.29 11.71
N LYS A 63 -6.44 9.98 10.86
CA LYS A 63 -6.30 10.05 9.40
C LYS A 63 -7.30 10.99 8.73
N PRO A 64 -6.86 11.77 7.73
CA PRO A 64 -7.73 12.53 6.84
C PRO A 64 -8.74 11.65 6.07
N PRO A 65 -9.84 12.23 5.53
CA PRO A 65 -11.01 11.45 5.18
C PRO A 65 -11.05 10.92 3.74
N LEU A 66 -10.07 11.18 2.86
CA LEU A 66 -10.21 10.83 1.44
C LEU A 66 -10.45 9.33 1.22
N LEU A 67 -9.63 8.47 1.85
CA LEU A 67 -9.80 7.02 1.78
C LEU A 67 -11.21 6.61 2.21
N PHE A 68 -11.72 7.18 3.30
CA PHE A 68 -13.04 6.86 3.83
C PHE A 68 -14.17 7.33 2.90
N TRP A 69 -14.04 8.53 2.33
CA TRP A 69 -15.01 9.08 1.38
C TRP A 69 -15.14 8.23 0.13
N VAL A 70 -14.01 7.89 -0.51
CA VAL A 70 -14.04 7.14 -1.78
C VAL A 70 -14.47 5.68 -1.54
N THR A 71 -14.12 5.12 -0.38
CA THR A 71 -14.51 3.77 0.02
C THR A 71 -15.99 3.70 0.39
N SER A 72 -16.51 4.66 1.16
CA SER A 72 -17.93 4.76 1.49
C SER A 72 -18.78 4.93 0.22
N LEU A 73 -18.33 5.73 -0.74
CA LEU A 73 -18.98 5.84 -2.05
C LEU A 73 -18.98 4.51 -2.81
N SER A 74 -17.87 3.78 -2.78
CA SER A 74 -17.77 2.45 -3.39
C SER A 74 -18.74 1.46 -2.73
N PHE A 75 -18.82 1.44 -1.39
CA PHE A 75 -19.78 0.64 -0.64
C PHE A 75 -21.22 1.01 -0.96
N LYS A 76 -21.54 2.29 -1.20
CA LYS A 76 -22.87 2.72 -1.61
C LYS A 76 -23.28 2.15 -2.96
N VAL A 77 -22.35 1.96 -3.89
CA VAL A 77 -22.61 1.46 -5.26
C VAL A 77 -22.58 -0.06 -5.35
N PHE A 78 -21.62 -0.71 -4.68
CA PHE A 78 -21.35 -2.15 -4.84
C PHE A 78 -21.70 -2.99 -3.61
N GLY A 79 -22.13 -2.35 -2.51
CA GLY A 79 -22.27 -2.97 -1.20
C GLY A 79 -20.94 -3.11 -0.44
N PRO A 80 -20.95 -3.14 0.91
CA PRO A 80 -19.76 -3.43 1.70
C PRO A 80 -19.17 -4.80 1.37
N GLY A 81 -17.85 -4.86 1.16
CA GLY A 81 -17.14 -6.10 0.90
C GLY A 81 -15.72 -5.89 0.40
N ASN A 82 -14.96 -6.99 0.28
CA ASN A 82 -13.54 -6.99 -0.07
C ASN A 82 -13.23 -6.25 -1.39
N PHE A 83 -14.05 -6.48 -2.41
CA PHE A 83 -13.88 -5.84 -3.72
C PHE A 83 -14.15 -4.34 -3.64
N ALA A 84 -15.30 -3.96 -3.08
CA ALA A 84 -15.71 -2.56 -2.99
C ALA A 84 -14.75 -1.73 -2.12
N TYR A 85 -14.16 -2.32 -1.07
CA TYR A 85 -13.15 -1.68 -0.23
C TYR A 85 -11.90 -1.31 -1.03
N ARG A 86 -11.44 -2.23 -1.89
CA ARG A 86 -10.17 -2.09 -2.62
C ARG A 86 -10.29 -1.33 -3.92
N LEU A 87 -11.49 -1.27 -4.51
CA LEU A 87 -11.71 -0.71 -5.84
C LEU A 87 -11.21 0.73 -5.99
N PRO A 88 -11.53 1.70 -5.10
CA PRO A 88 -11.05 3.07 -5.25
C PRO A 88 -9.52 3.15 -5.23
N SER A 89 -8.89 2.51 -4.25
CA SER A 89 -7.43 2.46 -4.12
C SER A 89 -6.75 1.81 -5.32
N PHE A 90 -7.37 0.79 -5.92
CA PHE A 90 -6.89 0.17 -7.16
C PHE A 90 -7.00 1.12 -8.36
N LEU A 91 -8.08 1.90 -8.47
CA LEU A 91 -8.20 2.92 -9.53
C LEU A 91 -7.14 4.02 -9.39
N PHE A 92 -6.85 4.47 -8.18
CA PHE A 92 -5.74 5.39 -7.91
C PHE A 92 -4.39 4.75 -8.26
N LEU A 93 -4.20 3.46 -7.94
CA LEU A 93 -3.00 2.72 -8.35
C LEU A 93 -2.81 2.74 -9.86
N LEU A 94 -3.87 2.48 -10.65
CA LEU A 94 -3.81 2.57 -12.12
C LEU A 94 -3.49 4.00 -12.60
N LEU A 95 -4.06 5.01 -11.94
CA LEU A 95 -3.75 6.43 -12.22
C LEU A 95 -2.26 6.73 -12.01
N GLY A 96 -1.66 6.24 -10.93
CA GLY A 96 -0.23 6.47 -10.65
C GLY A 96 0.69 5.69 -11.59
N VAL A 97 0.33 4.45 -11.97
CA VAL A 97 1.04 3.70 -13.03
C VAL A 97 1.02 4.47 -14.35
N TRP A 98 -0.15 5.00 -14.73
CA TRP A 98 -0.29 5.82 -15.93
C TRP A 98 0.48 7.15 -15.83
N ALA A 99 0.39 7.85 -14.70
CA ALA A 99 1.13 9.09 -14.47
C ALA A 99 2.65 8.86 -14.52
N THR A 100 3.13 7.71 -14.03
CA THR A 100 4.54 7.30 -14.12
C THR A 100 4.95 7.07 -15.57
N TYR A 101 4.12 6.37 -16.36
CA TYR A 101 4.33 6.25 -17.81
C TYR A 101 4.43 7.63 -18.47
N ARG A 102 3.48 8.52 -18.18
CA ARG A 102 3.44 9.84 -18.79
C ARG A 102 4.65 10.68 -18.38
N LEU A 103 5.02 10.70 -17.11
CA LEU A 103 6.19 11.43 -16.63
C LEU A 103 7.48 10.89 -17.26
N GLY A 104 7.70 9.57 -17.21
CA GLY A 104 8.86 8.93 -17.82
C GLY A 104 8.96 9.18 -19.33
N ARG A 105 7.82 9.17 -20.04
CA ARG A 105 7.76 9.51 -21.47
C ARG A 105 8.14 10.95 -21.77
N HIS A 106 7.74 11.91 -20.93
CA HIS A 106 8.07 13.31 -21.15
C HIS A 106 9.51 13.65 -20.77
N LEU A 107 10.06 13.00 -19.74
CA LEU A 107 11.45 13.21 -19.32
C LEU A 107 12.46 12.52 -20.24
N TYR A 108 12.05 11.43 -20.90
CA TYR A 108 12.92 10.63 -21.75
C TYR A 108 12.19 10.31 -23.06
N ASP A 109 11.59 9.12 -23.15
CA ASP A 109 10.94 8.63 -24.36
C ASP A 109 9.84 7.60 -24.03
N GLU A 110 9.07 7.21 -25.05
CA GLU A 110 7.97 6.26 -24.90
C GLU A 110 8.42 4.89 -24.33
N ARG A 111 9.61 4.42 -24.72
CA ARG A 111 10.15 3.13 -24.30
C ARG A 111 10.50 3.14 -22.80
N THR A 112 11.03 4.25 -22.31
CA THR A 112 11.37 4.48 -20.91
C THR A 112 10.12 4.64 -20.06
N GLY A 113 9.15 5.43 -20.53
CA GLY A 113 7.86 5.58 -19.86
C GLY A 113 7.15 4.23 -19.69
N LEU A 114 7.05 3.42 -20.76
CA LEU A 114 6.38 2.12 -20.71
C LEU A 114 7.06 1.16 -19.73
N LEU A 115 8.40 1.08 -19.78
CA LEU A 115 9.15 0.24 -18.85
C LEU A 115 9.04 0.73 -17.41
N ALA A 116 9.02 2.04 -17.15
CA ALA A 116 8.83 2.59 -15.81
C ALA A 116 7.47 2.20 -15.21
N ALA A 117 6.41 2.24 -16.01
CA ALA A 117 5.09 1.78 -15.59
C ALA A 117 5.07 0.27 -15.29
N ILE A 118 5.72 -0.57 -16.11
CA ILE A 118 5.83 -2.01 -15.86
C ILE A 118 6.62 -2.27 -14.56
N VAL A 119 7.79 -1.65 -14.41
CA VAL A 119 8.65 -1.76 -13.22
C VAL A 119 7.88 -1.42 -11.95
N LEU A 120 7.16 -0.29 -11.96
CA LEU A 120 6.34 0.14 -10.84
C LEU A 120 5.20 -0.85 -10.56
N TYR A 121 4.43 -1.18 -11.60
CA TYR A 121 3.21 -1.97 -11.46
C TYR A 121 3.46 -3.39 -11.00
N CYS A 122 4.62 -3.98 -11.32
CA CYS A 122 5.00 -5.31 -10.82
C CYS A 122 5.99 -5.29 -9.64
N SER A 123 6.22 -4.13 -9.02
CA SER A 123 7.00 -4.06 -7.78
C SER A 123 6.24 -4.69 -6.62
N GLN A 124 6.95 -5.31 -5.66
CA GLN A 124 6.30 -5.97 -4.52
C GLN A 124 5.37 -5.02 -3.73
N ALA A 125 5.77 -3.75 -3.55
CA ALA A 125 4.95 -2.75 -2.89
C ALA A 125 3.59 -2.52 -3.59
N TYR A 126 3.54 -2.57 -4.93
CA TYR A 126 2.30 -2.34 -5.67
C TYR A 126 1.34 -3.54 -5.58
N PHE A 127 1.85 -4.76 -5.46
CA PHE A 127 1.01 -5.91 -5.09
C PHE A 127 0.45 -5.76 -3.67
N LEU A 128 1.29 -5.33 -2.71
CA LEU A 128 0.87 -5.14 -1.31
C LEU A 128 -0.15 -4.02 -1.12
N PHE A 129 -0.10 -2.96 -1.93
CA PHE A 129 -1.11 -1.89 -1.93
C PHE A 129 -2.53 -2.39 -2.16
N VAL A 130 -2.67 -3.54 -2.83
CA VAL A 130 -3.97 -4.19 -3.06
C VAL A 130 -4.33 -5.15 -1.92
N HIS A 131 -3.35 -5.75 -1.25
CA HIS A 131 -3.59 -6.68 -0.15
C HIS A 131 -4.02 -5.95 1.11
N ASP A 132 -3.25 -4.92 1.47
CA ASP A 132 -3.31 -4.14 2.69
C ASP A 132 -3.51 -2.66 2.32
N VAL A 133 -4.75 -2.32 1.96
CA VAL A 133 -5.11 -0.97 1.54
C VAL A 133 -5.03 -0.03 2.74
N ARG A 134 -4.18 0.99 2.61
CA ARG A 134 -3.99 2.08 3.56
C ARG A 134 -4.00 3.42 2.81
N THR A 135 -3.97 4.53 3.56
CA THR A 135 -3.87 5.89 3.00
C THR A 135 -2.68 6.07 2.04
N ASP A 136 -1.59 5.33 2.29
CA ASP A 136 -0.37 5.37 1.46
C ASP A 136 -0.59 4.87 0.03
N THR A 137 -1.56 3.97 -0.18
CA THR A 137 -1.92 3.46 -1.51
C THR A 137 -2.39 4.60 -2.40
N ILE A 138 -3.32 5.43 -1.94
CA ILE A 138 -3.82 6.55 -2.73
C ILE A 138 -2.74 7.63 -2.81
N LEU A 139 -2.12 7.97 -1.68
CA LEU A 139 -1.09 9.01 -1.58
C LEU A 139 0.02 8.87 -2.62
N ALA A 140 0.66 7.69 -2.72
CA ALA A 140 1.78 7.49 -3.63
C ALA A 140 1.43 7.77 -5.10
N ASN A 141 0.19 7.45 -5.48
CA ASN A 141 -0.27 7.53 -6.85
C ASN A 141 -0.76 8.94 -7.23
N VAL A 142 -1.46 9.63 -6.34
CA VAL A 142 -1.86 11.05 -6.58
C VAL A 142 -0.65 11.99 -6.51
N VAL A 143 0.38 11.65 -5.73
CA VAL A 143 1.63 12.41 -5.68
C VAL A 143 2.37 12.37 -7.02
N VAL A 144 2.55 11.20 -7.65
CA VAL A 144 3.22 11.15 -8.96
C VAL A 144 2.36 11.80 -10.04
N PHE A 145 1.03 11.71 -9.95
CA PHE A 145 0.13 12.45 -10.82
C PHE A 145 0.33 13.98 -10.70
N ALA A 146 0.43 14.48 -9.46
CA ALA A 146 0.74 15.88 -9.20
C ALA A 146 2.12 16.28 -9.76
N VAL A 147 3.17 15.51 -9.46
CA VAL A 147 4.54 15.75 -9.97
C VAL A 147 4.54 15.84 -11.49
N TRP A 148 3.87 14.91 -12.17
CA TRP A 148 3.79 14.88 -13.63
C TRP A 148 3.18 16.15 -14.21
N LEU A 149 2.01 16.55 -13.71
CA LEU A 149 1.28 17.68 -14.25
C LEU A 149 1.94 19.01 -13.88
N LEU A 150 2.42 19.15 -12.66
CA LEU A 150 3.17 20.34 -12.25
C LEU A 150 4.47 20.49 -13.04
N TRP A 151 5.15 19.39 -13.37
CA TRP A 151 6.30 19.41 -14.28
C TRP A 151 5.90 19.93 -15.67
N LEU A 152 4.79 19.43 -16.24
CA LEU A 152 4.30 19.94 -17.52
C LEU A 152 3.87 21.41 -17.46
N PHE A 153 3.42 21.91 -16.31
CA PHE A 153 3.18 23.34 -16.14
C PHE A 153 4.48 24.15 -16.17
N VAL A 154 5.53 23.68 -15.49
CA VAL A 154 6.85 24.33 -15.49
C VAL A 154 7.43 24.41 -16.90
N GLU A 155 7.33 23.32 -17.66
CA GLU A 155 7.86 23.22 -19.04
C GLU A 155 7.00 23.97 -20.06
N GLN A 156 5.69 23.69 -20.10
CA GLN A 156 4.79 24.11 -21.19
C GLN A 156 3.93 25.33 -20.86
N ARG A 157 3.92 25.76 -19.59
CA ARG A 157 3.16 26.91 -19.08
C ARG A 157 1.64 26.82 -19.28
N ARG A 158 1.08 25.63 -19.49
CA ARG A 158 -0.36 25.43 -19.64
C ARG A 158 -1.05 25.45 -18.27
N PHE A 159 -1.94 26.41 -18.07
CA PHE A 159 -2.66 26.60 -16.80
C PHE A 159 -3.45 25.38 -16.34
N ALA A 160 -4.05 24.62 -17.26
CA ALA A 160 -4.75 23.38 -16.94
C ALA A 160 -3.85 22.33 -16.23
N ASN A 161 -2.57 22.25 -16.60
CA ASN A 161 -1.63 21.34 -15.95
C ASN A 161 -1.38 21.75 -14.48
N LEU A 162 -1.35 23.06 -14.20
CA LEU A 162 -1.25 23.55 -12.84
C LEU A 162 -2.49 23.19 -12.02
N LEU A 163 -3.69 23.41 -12.58
CA LEU A 163 -4.94 23.12 -11.87
C LEU A 163 -5.06 21.62 -11.53
N TRP A 164 -4.82 20.74 -12.50
CA TRP A 164 -4.86 19.30 -12.25
C TRP A 164 -3.72 18.81 -11.35
N GLY A 165 -2.54 19.45 -11.44
CA GLY A 165 -1.44 19.22 -10.49
C GLY A 165 -1.83 19.62 -9.06
N ALA A 166 -2.51 20.75 -8.90
CA ALA A 166 -3.05 21.24 -7.62
C ALA A 166 -4.16 20.31 -7.08
N VAL A 167 -5.01 19.73 -7.93
CA VAL A 167 -5.94 18.66 -7.53
C VAL A 167 -5.17 17.47 -6.97
N GLY A 168 -4.14 16.99 -7.65
CA GLY A 168 -3.31 15.87 -7.16
C GLY A 168 -2.67 16.16 -5.80
N VAL A 169 -2.18 17.38 -5.59
CA VAL A 169 -1.66 17.86 -4.29
C VAL A 169 -2.74 17.88 -3.22
N ALA A 170 -3.92 18.42 -3.52
CA ALA A 170 -5.02 18.48 -2.57
C ALA A 170 -5.46 17.07 -2.14
N LEU A 171 -5.58 16.13 -3.09
CA LEU A 171 -5.88 14.73 -2.80
C LEU A 171 -4.77 14.08 -1.94
N ALA A 172 -3.50 14.35 -2.23
CA ALA A 172 -2.39 13.87 -1.39
C ALA A 172 -2.50 14.37 0.06
N MET A 173 -2.90 15.63 0.24
CA MET A 173 -3.12 16.22 1.56
C MET A 173 -4.36 15.64 2.26
N LEU A 174 -5.43 15.37 1.52
CA LEU A 174 -6.63 14.70 2.05
C LEU A 174 -6.42 13.20 2.38
N GLU A 175 -5.26 12.62 2.05
CA GLU A 175 -4.87 11.28 2.49
C GLU A 175 -4.02 11.28 3.76
N LYS A 176 -3.00 12.15 3.80
CA LYS A 176 -1.96 12.06 4.85
C LYS A 176 -1.46 13.41 5.36
N GLY A 177 -2.22 14.47 5.13
CA GLY A 177 -1.90 15.81 5.60
C GLY A 177 -0.82 16.52 4.76
N PRO A 178 -0.29 17.66 5.24
CA PRO A 178 0.69 18.47 4.52
C PRO A 178 1.92 17.72 3.97
N ILE A 179 2.28 16.57 4.54
CA ILE A 179 3.39 15.75 4.01
C ILE A 179 3.17 15.30 2.56
N GLY A 180 1.92 15.28 2.06
CA GLY A 180 1.60 15.04 0.65
C GLY A 180 2.25 16.04 -0.31
N LEU A 181 2.66 17.22 0.16
CA LEU A 181 3.40 18.22 -0.61
C LEU A 181 4.90 17.92 -0.75
N MET A 182 5.46 17.09 0.13
CA MET A 182 6.91 16.92 0.25
C MET A 182 7.55 16.45 -1.06
N VAL A 183 7.02 15.38 -1.67
CA VAL A 183 7.58 14.86 -2.92
C VAL A 183 7.40 15.83 -4.09
N PRO A 184 6.21 16.42 -4.36
CA PRO A 184 6.07 17.44 -5.41
C PRO A 184 7.05 18.61 -5.25
N VAL A 185 7.20 19.12 -4.02
CA VAL A 185 8.10 20.25 -3.73
C VAL A 185 9.57 19.86 -3.93
N LEU A 186 10.01 18.71 -3.40
CA LEU A 186 11.40 18.28 -3.52
C LEU A 186 11.77 17.89 -4.97
N ALA A 187 10.85 17.24 -5.70
CA ALA A 187 11.06 16.86 -7.09
C ALA A 187 11.12 18.10 -8.01
N LEU A 188 10.13 18.99 -7.95
CA LEU A 188 10.13 20.20 -8.78
C LEU A 188 11.20 21.19 -8.33
N GLY A 189 11.37 21.37 -7.03
CA GLY A 189 12.35 22.28 -6.44
C GLY A 189 13.77 21.92 -6.87
N SER A 190 14.14 20.64 -6.78
CA SER A 190 15.46 20.19 -7.25
C SER A 190 15.68 20.50 -8.74
N GLN A 191 14.69 20.25 -9.59
CA GLN A 191 14.77 20.54 -11.02
C GLN A 191 14.80 22.05 -11.34
N VAL A 192 14.01 22.87 -10.64
CA VAL A 192 13.99 24.33 -10.82
C VAL A 192 15.31 24.96 -10.36
N LEU A 193 15.85 24.51 -9.22
CA LEU A 193 17.15 24.96 -8.72
C LEU A 193 18.28 24.55 -9.68
N PHE A 194 18.27 23.31 -10.16
CA PHE A 194 19.27 22.80 -11.09
C PHE A 194 19.22 23.54 -12.44
N SER A 195 18.04 23.71 -13.02
CA SER A 195 17.85 24.45 -14.28
C SER A 195 18.03 25.97 -14.13
N ARG A 196 18.19 26.48 -12.90
CA ARG A 196 18.28 27.92 -12.55
C ARG A 196 17.06 28.74 -13.02
N ASN A 197 15.93 28.09 -13.26
CA ASN A 197 14.70 28.73 -13.73
C ASN A 197 13.84 29.26 -12.57
N LEU A 198 14.42 30.06 -11.68
CA LEU A 198 13.74 30.53 -10.45
C LEU A 198 12.53 31.43 -10.74
N ARG A 199 12.49 32.06 -11.92
CA ARG A 199 11.37 32.92 -12.34
C ARG A 199 10.04 32.19 -12.38
N VAL A 200 10.04 30.87 -12.59
CA VAL A 200 8.81 30.08 -12.60
C VAL A 200 8.10 30.11 -11.25
N LEU A 201 8.82 30.31 -10.14
CA LEU A 201 8.26 30.31 -8.78
C LEU A 201 7.46 31.59 -8.46
N TRP A 202 7.75 32.70 -9.14
CA TRP A 202 7.11 34.01 -8.91
C TRP A 202 5.86 34.24 -9.77
N ARG A 203 5.35 33.18 -10.38
CA ARG A 203 4.19 33.22 -11.26
C ARG A 203 2.90 33.32 -10.44
N TRP A 204 2.03 34.25 -10.83
CA TRP A 204 0.73 34.45 -10.15
C TRP A 204 -0.16 33.21 -10.26
N GLU A 205 0.01 32.39 -11.29
CA GLU A 205 -0.80 31.19 -11.50
C GLU A 205 -0.71 30.23 -10.29
N TRP A 206 0.44 30.20 -9.58
CA TRP A 206 0.58 29.42 -8.35
C TRP A 206 -0.43 29.81 -7.28
N LEU A 207 -0.85 31.09 -7.21
CA LEU A 207 -1.92 31.53 -6.30
C LEU A 207 -3.25 30.87 -6.65
N ALA A 208 -3.55 30.66 -7.93
CA ALA A 208 -4.75 29.93 -8.33
C ALA A 208 -4.66 28.44 -7.97
N GLY A 209 -3.47 27.83 -8.08
CA GLY A 209 -3.22 26.48 -7.59
C GLY A 209 -3.42 26.36 -6.07
N LEU A 210 -2.89 27.30 -5.29
CA LEU A 210 -3.06 27.35 -3.83
C LEU A 210 -4.52 27.58 -3.44
N ALA A 211 -5.24 28.47 -4.13
CA ALA A 211 -6.66 28.70 -3.91
C ALA A 211 -7.48 27.44 -4.18
N LEU A 212 -7.16 26.69 -5.24
CA LEU A 212 -7.82 25.42 -5.54
C LEU A 212 -7.53 24.36 -4.47
N ILE A 213 -6.28 24.26 -3.99
CA ILE A 213 -5.94 23.36 -2.88
C ILE A 213 -6.76 23.72 -1.63
N ALA A 214 -6.79 25.00 -1.25
CA ALA A 214 -7.57 25.46 -0.10
C ALA A 214 -9.07 25.14 -0.25
N LEU A 215 -9.64 25.35 -1.44
CA LEU A 215 -11.03 25.02 -1.74
C LEU A 215 -11.33 23.53 -1.54
N LEU A 216 -10.45 22.65 -2.03
CA LEU A 216 -10.63 21.20 -1.93
C LEU A 216 -10.41 20.66 -0.51
N LEU A 217 -9.58 21.32 0.30
CA LEU A 217 -9.39 20.98 1.71
C LEU A 217 -10.52 21.49 2.61
N ALA A 218 -11.26 22.52 2.17
CA ALA A 218 -12.24 23.22 3.01
C ALA A 218 -13.28 22.31 3.68
N PRO A 219 -13.89 21.28 3.02
CA PRO A 219 -14.86 20.42 3.67
C PRO A 219 -14.27 19.64 4.85
N MET A 220 -13.08 19.08 4.67
CA MET A 220 -12.38 18.35 5.74
C MET A 220 -11.97 19.28 6.89
N CYS A 221 -11.45 20.48 6.57
CA CYS A 221 -11.11 21.47 7.59
C CYS A 221 -12.35 21.90 8.40
N TYR A 222 -13.48 22.08 7.73
CA TYR A 222 -14.74 22.43 8.39
C TYR A 222 -15.23 21.29 9.30
N GLY A 223 -15.19 20.04 8.84
CA GLY A 223 -15.51 18.87 9.64
C GLY A 223 -14.64 18.72 10.88
N LEU A 224 -13.30 18.85 10.72
CA LEU A 224 -12.35 18.84 11.84
C LEU A 224 -12.62 19.96 12.86
N TYR A 225 -12.98 21.16 12.38
CA TYR A 225 -13.31 22.27 13.26
C TYR A 225 -14.60 22.03 14.04
N GLN A 226 -15.62 21.41 13.42
CA GLN A 226 -16.84 21.06 14.13
C GLN A 226 -16.59 20.01 15.22
N GLN A 227 -15.81 18.97 14.92
CA GLN A 227 -15.60 17.84 15.82
C GLN A 227 -14.59 18.15 16.94
N PHE A 228 -13.52 18.91 16.64
CA PHE A 228 -12.40 19.13 17.57
C PHE A 228 -11.99 20.61 17.72
N GLY A 229 -12.71 21.56 17.11
CA GLY A 229 -12.34 22.97 17.12
C GLY A 229 -10.98 23.25 16.49
N TRP A 230 -10.30 24.27 17.01
CA TRP A 230 -8.94 24.63 16.58
C TRP A 230 -7.90 23.54 16.86
N HIS A 231 -8.17 22.65 17.82
CA HIS A 231 -7.29 21.54 18.14
C HIS A 231 -7.17 20.57 16.95
N GLY A 232 -8.28 20.21 16.31
CA GLY A 232 -8.28 19.32 15.14
C GLY A 232 -7.48 19.87 13.97
N LEU A 233 -7.65 21.16 13.67
CA LEU A 233 -6.89 21.83 12.60
C LEU A 233 -5.39 21.88 12.92
N LYS A 234 -5.01 22.24 14.16
CA LYS A 234 -3.62 22.22 14.60
C LYS A 234 -3.03 20.81 14.52
N PHE A 235 -3.79 19.81 14.95
CA PHE A 235 -3.37 18.42 14.90
C PHE A 235 -3.06 18.00 13.45
N TYR A 236 -3.97 18.26 12.52
CA TYR A 236 -3.81 17.91 11.11
C TYR A 236 -2.63 18.64 10.43
N PHE A 237 -2.57 19.98 10.54
CA PHE A 237 -1.55 20.77 9.84
C PHE A 237 -0.16 20.69 10.47
N TRP A 238 -0.08 20.41 11.78
CA TRP A 238 1.17 20.47 12.53
C TRP A 238 1.51 19.15 13.22
N THR A 239 0.79 18.79 14.29
CA THR A 239 1.18 17.70 15.20
C THR A 239 1.36 16.37 14.49
N GLN A 240 0.43 16.02 13.61
CA GLN A 240 0.42 14.73 12.93
C GLN A 240 1.44 14.64 11.80
N SER A 241 1.79 15.77 11.17
CA SER A 241 2.73 15.81 10.05
C SER A 241 4.16 16.14 10.52
N PHE A 242 4.35 17.33 11.06
CA PHE A 242 5.66 17.85 11.47
C PHE A 242 6.04 17.45 12.89
N GLY A 243 5.05 17.24 13.78
CA GLY A 243 5.28 16.78 15.15
C GLY A 243 6.01 15.43 15.25
N ARG A 244 5.86 14.56 14.24
CA ARG A 244 6.60 13.29 14.11
C ARG A 244 8.09 13.47 13.82
N ILE A 245 8.46 14.59 13.20
CA ILE A 245 9.85 14.95 12.89
C ILE A 245 10.47 15.70 14.08
N THR A 246 9.73 16.63 14.69
CA THR A 246 10.20 17.43 15.83
C THR A 246 10.21 16.65 17.15
N GLY A 247 9.47 15.54 17.24
CA GLY A 247 9.36 14.70 18.43
C GLY A 247 8.23 15.08 19.39
N GLU A 248 7.34 16.00 18.97
CA GLU A 248 6.07 16.35 19.63
C GLU A 248 5.02 15.24 19.50
N SER A 249 5.19 14.33 18.53
CA SER A 249 4.38 13.13 18.41
C SER A 249 4.74 12.09 19.48
N GLU A 250 3.72 11.46 20.06
CA GLU A 250 3.86 10.37 21.02
C GLU A 250 4.44 9.09 20.37
N TRP A 251 4.21 8.91 19.07
CA TRP A 251 4.73 7.77 18.30
C TRP A 251 6.25 7.83 18.15
N ARG A 252 6.95 6.83 18.71
CA ARG A 252 8.40 6.61 18.57
C ARG A 252 8.68 5.12 18.38
N ASP A 253 9.68 4.80 17.56
CA ASP A 253 10.19 3.44 17.43
C ASP A 253 11.72 3.40 17.53
N ASN A 254 12.30 2.20 17.61
CA ASN A 254 13.76 1.99 17.64
C ASN A 254 14.36 1.83 16.23
N SER A 255 13.73 2.40 15.19
CA SER A 255 14.18 2.24 13.82
C SER A 255 15.45 3.06 13.54
N THR A 256 16.44 2.42 12.92
CA THR A 256 17.70 3.07 12.54
C THR A 256 17.53 3.95 11.29
N VAL A 257 18.52 4.79 10.99
CA VAL A 257 18.56 5.59 9.74
C VAL A 257 18.60 4.69 8.50
N PHE A 258 19.06 3.44 8.62
CA PHE A 258 19.10 2.47 7.52
C PHE A 258 17.79 1.68 7.31
N TYR A 259 16.77 1.92 8.13
CA TYR A 259 15.48 1.21 8.08
C TYR A 259 14.89 1.17 6.66
N PHE A 260 14.88 2.31 5.96
CA PHE A 260 14.34 2.38 4.61
C PHE A 260 15.26 1.78 3.55
N VAL A 261 16.56 1.70 3.78
CA VAL A 261 17.50 1.00 2.88
C VAL A 261 17.14 -0.49 2.84
N HIS A 262 16.89 -1.10 4.00
CA HIS A 262 16.46 -2.49 4.10
C HIS A 262 15.04 -2.69 3.59
N THR A 263 14.13 -1.76 3.89
CA THR A 263 12.75 -1.84 3.40
C THR A 263 12.68 -1.79 1.88
N PHE A 264 13.46 -0.90 1.26
CA PHE A 264 13.52 -0.76 -0.19
C PHE A 264 13.98 -2.05 -0.89
N LEU A 265 14.90 -2.81 -0.27
CA LEU A 265 15.42 -4.05 -0.86
C LEU A 265 14.34 -5.10 -1.12
N TRP A 266 13.36 -5.25 -0.22
CA TRP A 266 12.28 -6.20 -0.42
C TRP A 266 11.05 -5.56 -1.08
N ALA A 267 10.74 -4.31 -0.77
CA ALA A 267 9.54 -3.65 -1.26
C ALA A 267 9.63 -3.31 -2.76
N PHE A 268 10.84 -3.06 -3.27
CA PHE A 268 11.08 -2.77 -4.69
C PHE A 268 11.59 -3.99 -5.48
N LEU A 269 11.41 -5.21 -4.95
CA LEU A 269 11.67 -6.44 -5.69
C LEU A 269 10.89 -6.46 -7.02
N PRO A 270 11.47 -7.00 -8.11
CA PRO A 270 12.84 -7.54 -8.24
C PRO A 270 13.88 -6.49 -8.68
N TRP A 271 13.55 -5.20 -8.60
CA TRP A 271 14.27 -4.11 -9.27
C TRP A 271 15.30 -3.37 -8.41
N MET A 272 15.29 -3.63 -7.10
CA MET A 272 16.02 -2.86 -6.08
C MET A 272 17.51 -2.64 -6.39
N LEU A 273 18.22 -3.64 -6.91
CA LEU A 273 19.66 -3.53 -7.19
C LEU A 273 19.95 -2.69 -8.45
N VAL A 274 19.10 -2.80 -9.47
CA VAL A 274 19.19 -1.95 -10.67
C VAL A 274 18.84 -0.51 -10.31
N ALA A 275 17.84 -0.31 -9.45
CA ALA A 275 17.45 1.00 -8.93
C ALA A 275 18.61 1.69 -8.19
N TYR A 276 19.25 0.99 -7.23
CA TYR A 276 20.41 1.53 -6.52
C TYR A 276 21.57 1.86 -7.46
N TYR A 277 21.88 0.97 -8.41
CA TYR A 277 22.90 1.24 -9.42
C TYR A 277 22.59 2.50 -10.23
N GLY A 278 21.34 2.66 -10.66
CA GLY A 278 20.88 3.84 -11.40
C GLY A 278 21.02 5.14 -10.59
N VAL A 279 20.53 5.14 -9.35
CA VAL A 279 20.62 6.30 -8.44
C VAL A 279 22.08 6.69 -8.20
N ILE A 280 22.94 5.72 -7.87
CA ILE A 280 24.38 5.96 -7.63
C ILE A 280 25.04 6.52 -8.89
N ARG A 281 24.81 5.89 -10.05
CA ARG A 281 25.40 6.33 -11.32
C ARG A 281 24.99 7.76 -11.66
N ASP A 282 23.72 8.11 -11.47
CA ASP A 282 23.21 9.43 -11.79
C ASP A 282 23.80 10.51 -10.86
N TRP A 283 23.92 10.21 -9.55
CA TRP A 283 24.63 11.08 -8.62
C TRP A 283 26.10 11.28 -8.98
N LEU A 284 26.83 10.20 -9.27
CA LEU A 284 28.23 10.27 -9.69
C LEU A 284 28.38 11.09 -10.98
N THR A 285 27.43 10.96 -11.91
CA THR A 285 27.42 11.73 -13.16
C THR A 285 27.18 13.22 -12.87
N LEU A 286 26.25 13.56 -11.99
CA LEU A 286 26.00 14.97 -11.60
C LEU A 286 27.22 15.59 -10.91
N ILE A 287 27.82 14.89 -9.94
CA ILE A 287 28.99 15.36 -9.19
C ILE A 287 30.18 15.56 -10.13
N ARG A 288 30.47 14.59 -10.99
CA ARG A 288 31.58 14.68 -11.95
C ARG A 288 31.43 15.87 -12.91
N ASN A 289 30.20 16.18 -13.29
CA ASN A 289 29.88 17.31 -14.16
C ASN A 289 29.58 18.60 -13.38
N LYS A 290 29.92 18.67 -12.09
CA LYS A 290 29.79 19.85 -11.22
C LYS A 290 28.39 20.47 -11.24
N PHE A 291 27.35 19.63 -11.33
CA PHE A 291 25.95 20.07 -11.43
C PHE A 291 25.69 21.03 -12.61
N THR A 292 26.41 20.87 -13.73
CA THR A 292 26.23 21.71 -14.92
C THR A 292 24.90 21.37 -15.62
N PRO A 293 23.98 22.34 -15.77
CA PRO A 293 22.71 22.11 -16.46
C PRO A 293 22.93 21.71 -17.92
N GLY A 294 22.09 20.80 -18.43
CA GLY A 294 22.15 20.32 -19.82
C GLY A 294 23.08 19.13 -20.07
N VAL A 295 23.94 18.76 -19.10
CA VAL A 295 24.77 17.54 -19.20
C VAL A 295 24.01 16.28 -18.75
N VAL A 296 23.11 16.43 -17.78
CA VAL A 296 22.17 15.39 -17.34
C VAL A 296 20.77 15.80 -17.77
N SER A 297 19.96 14.83 -18.23
CA SER A 297 18.63 15.07 -18.78
C SER A 297 17.69 15.76 -17.78
N GLU A 298 17.70 15.31 -16.53
CA GLU A 298 16.87 15.84 -15.45
C GLU A 298 17.40 15.42 -14.08
N VAL A 299 17.08 16.20 -13.04
CA VAL A 299 17.31 15.87 -11.63
C VAL A 299 16.02 15.80 -10.83
N LEU A 300 14.86 15.95 -11.47
CA LEU A 300 13.54 15.90 -10.86
C LEU A 300 13.30 14.56 -10.16
N THR A 301 13.53 13.44 -10.86
CA THR A 301 13.32 12.10 -10.30
C THR A 301 14.39 11.78 -9.25
N LEU A 302 15.64 12.16 -9.49
CA LEU A 302 16.75 11.89 -8.59
C LEU A 302 16.63 12.69 -7.30
N GLY A 303 16.41 13.99 -7.39
CA GLY A 303 16.20 14.88 -6.24
C GLY A 303 14.92 14.54 -5.49
N GLY A 304 13.82 14.32 -6.22
CA GLY A 304 12.55 13.89 -5.63
C GLY A 304 12.64 12.58 -4.85
N PHE A 305 13.33 11.57 -5.41
CA PHE A 305 13.59 10.30 -4.72
C PHE A 305 14.57 10.49 -3.55
N THR A 306 15.78 10.99 -3.80
CA THR A 306 16.86 11.01 -2.79
C THR A 306 16.56 11.95 -1.63
N LEU A 307 16.10 13.17 -1.87
CA LEU A 307 15.83 14.12 -0.79
C LEU A 307 14.68 13.65 0.08
N THR A 308 13.61 13.12 -0.54
CA THR A 308 12.49 12.55 0.21
C THR A 308 12.93 11.32 1.00
N PHE A 309 13.66 10.40 0.37
CA PHE A 309 14.15 9.19 1.04
C PHE A 309 14.99 9.54 2.28
N ILE A 310 15.88 10.54 2.18
CA ILE A 310 16.65 11.06 3.31
C ILE A 310 15.73 11.67 4.37
N ALA A 311 14.83 12.58 3.99
CA ALA A 311 13.91 13.24 4.92
C ALA A 311 13.10 12.22 5.73
N MET A 312 12.60 11.17 5.09
CA MET A 312 11.85 10.11 5.73
C MET A 312 12.76 9.24 6.63
N SER A 313 13.99 8.96 6.19
CA SER A 313 14.97 8.18 6.97
C SER A 313 15.41 8.90 8.25
N LEU A 314 15.26 10.23 8.31
CA LEU A 314 15.52 11.05 9.49
C LEU A 314 14.31 11.16 10.45
N SER A 315 13.14 10.64 10.09
CA SER A 315 11.95 10.61 10.97
C SER A 315 12.18 9.76 12.23
N ARG A 316 11.58 10.15 13.36
CA ARG A 316 11.63 9.38 14.63
C ARG A 316 10.69 8.18 14.66
N TYR A 317 9.77 8.08 13.71
CA TYR A 317 8.83 6.98 13.57
C TYR A 317 8.73 6.55 12.10
N LYS A 318 8.90 5.26 11.82
CA LYS A 318 9.02 4.73 10.46
C LYS A 318 8.19 3.45 10.29
N LEU A 319 7.27 3.49 9.33
CA LEU A 319 6.56 2.29 8.85
C LEU A 319 7.02 1.94 7.44
N PRO A 320 7.04 0.65 7.05
CA PRO A 320 7.64 0.24 5.78
C PRO A 320 7.04 0.92 4.56
N HIS A 321 5.71 1.09 4.56
CA HIS A 321 4.94 1.63 3.44
C HIS A 321 5.17 3.14 3.23
N TYR A 322 5.78 3.86 4.17
CA TYR A 322 6.01 5.30 4.05
C TYR A 322 6.84 5.64 2.80
N ILE A 323 7.88 4.85 2.48
CA ILE A 323 8.73 5.12 1.31
C ILE A 323 8.09 4.81 -0.03
N PHE A 324 6.89 4.21 -0.08
CA PHE A 324 6.28 3.84 -1.35
C PHE A 324 5.90 5.07 -2.19
N VAL A 325 5.74 6.24 -1.56
CA VAL A 325 5.49 7.52 -2.21
C VAL A 325 6.58 7.93 -3.22
N VAL A 326 7.82 7.44 -3.06
CA VAL A 326 8.93 7.74 -3.99
C VAL A 326 9.15 6.67 -5.06
N PHE A 327 8.43 5.54 -5.00
CA PHE A 327 8.61 4.41 -5.92
C PHE A 327 8.32 4.76 -7.38
N PRO A 328 7.32 5.61 -7.70
CA PRO A 328 7.12 6.07 -9.07
C PRO A 328 8.35 6.76 -9.67
N LEU A 329 9.06 7.59 -8.89
CA LEU A 329 10.24 8.32 -9.35
C LEU A 329 11.42 7.38 -9.59
N VAL A 330 11.68 6.45 -8.66
CA VAL A 330 12.78 5.49 -8.81
C VAL A 330 12.48 4.42 -9.86
N ALA A 331 11.21 4.14 -10.17
CA ALA A 331 10.84 3.30 -11.31
C ALA A 331 11.26 3.92 -12.65
N ILE A 332 11.17 5.24 -12.80
CA ILE A 332 11.69 5.95 -13.99
C ILE A 332 13.22 5.85 -14.05
N ILE A 333 13.91 6.06 -12.93
CA ILE A 333 15.38 5.90 -12.84
C ILE A 333 15.79 4.46 -13.18
N THR A 334 15.04 3.48 -12.71
CA THR A 334 15.27 2.06 -12.98
C THR A 334 15.09 1.76 -14.46
N ALA A 335 14.00 2.23 -15.07
CA ALA A 335 13.71 1.99 -16.48
C ALA A 335 14.79 2.56 -17.41
N LYS A 336 15.20 3.82 -17.23
CA LYS A 336 16.29 4.40 -18.04
C LYS A 336 17.62 3.68 -17.81
N THR A 337 17.84 3.14 -16.61
CA THR A 337 19.06 2.41 -16.26
C THR A 337 19.08 1.02 -16.89
N LEU A 338 17.95 0.32 -16.92
CA LEU A 338 17.80 -0.93 -17.68
C LEU A 338 18.10 -0.71 -19.16
N TRP A 339 17.55 0.36 -19.76
CA TRP A 339 17.84 0.67 -21.16
C TRP A 339 19.29 1.03 -21.41
N TYR A 340 19.92 1.78 -20.51
CA TYR A 340 21.35 2.03 -20.58
C TYR A 340 22.19 0.73 -20.56
N ILE A 341 21.89 -0.19 -19.65
CA ILE A 341 22.57 -1.49 -19.51
C ILE A 341 22.41 -2.32 -20.80
N ILE A 342 21.18 -2.37 -21.32
CA ILE A 342 20.80 -3.15 -22.51
C ILE A 342 21.45 -2.56 -23.76
N ASP A 343 21.24 -1.26 -24.04
CA ASP A 343 21.68 -0.64 -25.30
C ASP A 343 23.21 -0.51 -25.39
N ASN A 344 23.91 -0.42 -24.25
CA ASN A 344 25.37 -0.34 -24.22
C ASN A 344 26.03 -1.70 -23.96
N CYS A 345 25.25 -2.77 -23.76
CA CYS A 345 25.73 -4.10 -23.35
C CYS A 345 26.65 -4.10 -22.11
N LYS A 346 26.55 -3.06 -21.26
CA LYS A 346 27.40 -2.90 -20.07
C LYS A 346 26.75 -3.58 -18.87
N HIS A 347 27.52 -4.37 -18.12
CA HIS A 347 27.06 -5.07 -16.91
C HIS A 347 25.93 -6.10 -17.11
N VAL A 348 25.53 -6.41 -18.36
CA VAL A 348 24.44 -7.37 -18.65
C VAL A 348 24.67 -8.73 -17.96
N LYS A 349 25.90 -9.26 -18.02
CA LYS A 349 26.25 -10.55 -17.38
C LYS A 349 26.06 -10.49 -15.85
N ALA A 350 26.48 -9.40 -15.22
CA ALA A 350 26.36 -9.23 -13.77
C ALA A 350 24.89 -9.14 -13.33
N PHE A 351 24.07 -8.33 -14.01
CA PHE A 351 22.65 -8.23 -13.70
C PHE A 351 21.86 -9.51 -14.07
N THR A 352 22.31 -10.27 -15.07
CA THR A 352 21.75 -11.60 -15.36
C THR A 352 22.03 -12.57 -14.22
N LEU A 353 23.25 -12.57 -13.67
CA LEU A 353 23.59 -13.40 -12.50
C LEU A 353 22.76 -13.01 -11.26
N ILE A 354 22.60 -11.72 -11.01
CA ILE A 354 21.73 -11.22 -9.95
C ILE A 354 20.30 -11.74 -10.15
N ASN A 355 19.76 -11.66 -11.37
CA ASN A 355 18.42 -12.17 -11.67
C ASN A 355 18.30 -13.68 -11.50
N TRP A 356 19.36 -14.47 -11.74
CA TRP A 356 19.39 -15.90 -11.39
C TRP A 356 19.27 -16.15 -9.89
N VAL A 357 20.01 -15.41 -9.08
CA VAL A 357 19.95 -15.53 -7.61
C VAL A 357 18.56 -15.14 -7.11
N LEU A 358 18.01 -14.02 -7.60
CA LEU A 358 16.67 -13.57 -7.24
C LEU A 358 15.60 -14.56 -7.71
N TRP A 359 15.70 -15.08 -8.93
CA TRP A 359 14.79 -16.09 -9.47
C TRP A 359 14.76 -17.32 -8.56
N ALA A 360 15.92 -17.89 -8.24
CA ALA A 360 16.02 -19.08 -7.40
C ALA A 360 15.49 -18.82 -5.97
N GLY A 361 15.89 -17.70 -5.36
CA GLY A 361 15.47 -17.34 -4.01
C GLY A 361 13.96 -17.11 -3.91
N LEU A 362 13.38 -16.36 -4.84
CA LEU A 362 11.96 -16.01 -4.82
C LEU A 362 11.06 -17.22 -5.09
N TRP A 363 11.40 -18.07 -6.08
CA TRP A 363 10.62 -19.29 -6.33
C TRP A 363 10.74 -20.30 -5.19
N THR A 364 11.92 -20.41 -4.57
CA THR A 364 12.10 -21.26 -3.38
C THR A 364 11.24 -20.75 -2.22
N ALA A 365 11.26 -19.44 -1.95
CA ALA A 365 10.44 -18.83 -0.90
C ALA A 365 8.94 -19.02 -1.17
N ALA A 366 8.48 -18.78 -2.40
CA ALA A 366 7.09 -18.99 -2.79
C ALA A 366 6.66 -20.45 -2.62
N GLY A 367 7.52 -21.40 -2.99
CA GLY A 367 7.29 -22.83 -2.80
C GLY A 367 7.21 -23.23 -1.32
N LEU A 368 8.14 -22.74 -0.49
CA LEU A 368 8.16 -23.01 0.96
C LEU A 368 6.94 -22.43 1.66
N LEU A 369 6.56 -21.19 1.36
CA LEU A 369 5.37 -20.56 1.93
C LEU A 369 4.09 -21.27 1.47
N SER A 370 4.01 -21.63 0.20
CA SER A 370 2.77 -22.22 -0.35
C SER A 370 2.58 -23.68 0.02
N TYR A 371 3.64 -24.50 -0.05
CA TYR A 371 3.54 -25.95 0.13
C TYR A 371 4.23 -26.46 1.40
N GLY A 372 5.21 -25.73 1.92
CA GLY A 372 5.85 -26.07 3.20
C GLY A 372 5.00 -25.67 4.41
N THR A 373 4.23 -24.59 4.29
CA THR A 373 3.35 -24.10 5.37
C THR A 373 1.96 -24.71 5.29
N PHE A 374 1.33 -24.79 4.11
CA PHE A 374 -0.02 -25.29 3.96
C PHE A 374 -0.07 -26.46 2.98
N SER A 375 -0.91 -27.46 3.27
CA SER A 375 -1.16 -28.60 2.38
C SER A 375 -2.50 -28.43 1.66
N GLY A 376 -2.68 -29.13 0.53
CA GLY A 376 -3.95 -29.14 -0.19
C GLY A 376 -4.16 -27.98 -1.16
N ALA A 377 -3.09 -27.38 -1.67
CA ALA A 377 -3.19 -26.36 -2.72
C ALA A 377 -4.00 -26.90 -3.93
N PRO A 378 -4.98 -26.15 -4.46
CA PRO A 378 -5.72 -26.56 -5.64
C PRO A 378 -4.79 -26.80 -6.84
N TRP A 379 -5.12 -27.79 -7.68
CA TRP A 379 -4.28 -28.16 -8.82
C TRP A 379 -3.98 -27.00 -9.78
N TRP A 380 -4.91 -26.06 -9.93
CA TRP A 380 -4.77 -24.90 -10.83
C TRP A 380 -3.77 -23.86 -10.29
N VAL A 381 -3.62 -23.74 -8.96
CA VAL A 381 -2.57 -22.92 -8.34
C VAL A 381 -1.20 -23.51 -8.68
N THR A 382 -1.05 -24.82 -8.50
CA THR A 382 0.20 -25.53 -8.81
C THR A 382 0.54 -25.44 -10.29
N ALA A 383 -0.43 -25.70 -11.17
CA ALA A 383 -0.25 -25.61 -12.61
C ALA A 383 0.15 -24.18 -13.04
N GLY A 384 -0.57 -23.15 -12.56
CA GLY A 384 -0.25 -21.75 -12.86
C GLY A 384 1.14 -21.34 -12.36
N GLY A 385 1.50 -21.74 -11.14
CA GLY A 385 2.83 -21.52 -10.56
C GLY A 385 3.95 -22.16 -11.38
N VAL A 386 3.79 -23.43 -11.76
CA VAL A 386 4.77 -24.17 -12.60
C VAL A 386 4.89 -23.53 -13.98
N LEU A 387 3.78 -23.11 -14.60
CA LEU A 387 3.82 -22.44 -15.90
C LEU A 387 4.60 -21.12 -15.84
N LEU A 388 4.37 -20.29 -14.81
CA LEU A 388 5.09 -19.02 -14.63
C LEU A 388 6.57 -19.23 -14.24
N LEU A 389 6.87 -20.28 -13.48
CA LEU A 389 8.23 -20.70 -13.18
C LEU A 389 8.96 -21.12 -14.45
N ALA A 390 8.35 -21.99 -15.26
CA ALA A 390 8.92 -22.46 -16.53
C ALA A 390 9.08 -21.31 -17.53
N ALA A 391 8.10 -20.39 -17.62
CA ALA A 391 8.18 -19.23 -18.49
C ALA A 391 9.30 -18.27 -18.06
N SER A 392 9.40 -17.93 -16.77
CA SER A 392 10.48 -17.08 -16.26
C SER A 392 11.86 -17.73 -16.46
N PHE A 393 11.98 -19.04 -16.22
CA PHE A 393 13.20 -19.80 -16.50
C PHE A 393 13.57 -19.77 -17.99
N TYR A 394 12.60 -19.97 -18.89
CA TYR A 394 12.83 -19.94 -20.34
C TYR A 394 13.42 -18.60 -20.81
N TYR A 395 12.86 -17.47 -20.36
CA TYR A 395 13.41 -16.15 -20.71
C TYR A 395 14.77 -15.87 -20.07
N LEU A 396 15.07 -16.48 -18.93
CA LEU A 396 16.33 -16.26 -18.23
C LEU A 396 17.48 -17.15 -18.78
N ALA A 397 17.18 -18.41 -19.09
CA ALA A 397 18.15 -19.43 -19.47
C ALA A 397 18.33 -19.58 -20.97
N VAL A 398 17.23 -19.58 -21.72
CA VAL A 398 17.22 -19.99 -23.14
C VAL A 398 17.36 -18.79 -24.06
N ARG A 399 16.69 -17.68 -23.73
CA ARG A 399 16.68 -16.48 -24.56
C ARG A 399 18.00 -15.69 -24.44
N PRO A 400 18.71 -15.43 -25.56
CA PRO A 400 19.99 -14.71 -25.52
C PRO A 400 19.82 -13.20 -25.35
N GLU A 401 18.64 -12.65 -25.65
CA GLU A 401 18.39 -11.22 -25.69
C GLU A 401 18.47 -10.59 -24.28
N PRO A 402 19.22 -9.49 -24.07
CA PRO A 402 19.28 -8.81 -22.77
C PRO A 402 17.91 -8.42 -22.22
N VAL A 403 16.97 -7.98 -23.08
CA VAL A 403 15.59 -7.68 -22.69
C VAL A 403 14.88 -8.89 -22.05
N ALA A 404 15.08 -10.09 -22.59
CA ALA A 404 14.48 -11.30 -22.03
C ALA A 404 14.95 -11.57 -20.60
N ARG A 405 16.27 -11.47 -20.38
CA ARG A 405 16.92 -11.78 -19.10
C ARG A 405 16.75 -10.71 -18.05
N LEU A 406 16.73 -9.44 -18.47
CA LEU A 406 16.73 -8.28 -17.56
C LEU A 406 15.34 -7.70 -17.31
N ILE A 407 14.35 -7.99 -18.17
CA ILE A 407 12.99 -7.45 -18.03
C ILE A 407 11.96 -8.58 -17.94
N TYR A 408 11.85 -9.43 -18.97
CA TYR A 408 10.77 -10.43 -19.02
C TYR A 408 10.86 -11.47 -17.91
N ALA A 409 12.05 -12.04 -17.68
CA ALA A 409 12.23 -13.02 -16.62
C ALA A 409 11.90 -12.47 -15.23
N PRO A 410 12.46 -11.33 -14.76
CA PRO A 410 12.09 -10.76 -13.45
C PRO A 410 10.61 -10.41 -13.31
N VAL A 411 9.96 -9.85 -14.36
CA VAL A 411 8.51 -9.59 -14.34
C VAL A 411 7.73 -10.88 -14.14
N LEU A 412 8.04 -11.93 -14.90
CA LEU A 412 7.35 -13.21 -14.79
C LEU A 412 7.60 -13.89 -13.45
N THR A 413 8.80 -13.76 -12.87
CA THR A 413 9.13 -14.25 -11.53
C THR A 413 8.24 -13.59 -10.48
N ILE A 414 8.20 -12.26 -10.43
CA ILE A 414 7.47 -11.55 -9.36
C ILE A 414 5.95 -11.71 -9.52
N VAL A 415 5.46 -11.79 -10.76
CA VAL A 415 4.07 -12.14 -11.09
C VAL A 415 3.75 -13.56 -10.64
N GLY A 416 4.62 -14.54 -10.90
CA GLY A 416 4.42 -15.94 -10.50
C GLY A 416 4.41 -16.14 -8.99
N VAL A 417 5.33 -15.47 -8.29
CA VAL A 417 5.38 -15.44 -6.82
C VAL A 417 4.07 -14.87 -6.27
N ASN A 418 3.67 -13.67 -6.71
CA ASN A 418 2.44 -13.05 -6.21
C ASN A 418 1.18 -13.79 -6.65
N PHE A 419 1.18 -14.47 -7.80
CA PHE A 419 0.08 -15.37 -8.18
C PHE A 419 -0.12 -16.46 -7.11
N MET A 420 0.94 -17.16 -6.70
CA MET A 420 0.86 -18.19 -5.66
C MET A 420 0.47 -17.61 -4.31
N LEU A 421 1.03 -16.44 -3.95
CA LEU A 421 0.69 -15.80 -2.68
C LEU A 421 -0.78 -15.38 -2.63
N ASN A 422 -1.30 -14.78 -3.70
CA ASN A 422 -2.65 -14.24 -3.76
C ASN A 422 -3.73 -15.31 -3.85
N THR A 423 -3.41 -16.45 -4.48
CA THR A 423 -4.40 -17.49 -4.77
C THR A 423 -4.41 -18.61 -3.72
N TRP A 424 -3.36 -18.73 -2.92
CA TRP A 424 -3.23 -19.82 -1.97
C TRP A 424 -2.72 -19.41 -0.59
N PHE A 425 -1.52 -18.80 -0.52
CA PHE A 425 -0.90 -18.52 0.77
C PHE A 425 -1.73 -17.55 1.63
N TYR A 426 -2.04 -16.35 1.11
CA TYR A 426 -2.78 -15.34 1.85
C TYR A 426 -4.22 -15.76 2.16
N PRO A 427 -5.02 -16.29 1.20
CA PRO A 427 -6.36 -16.79 1.52
C PRO A 427 -6.36 -17.83 2.64
N THR A 428 -5.38 -18.74 2.64
CA THR A 428 -5.26 -19.77 3.70
C THR A 428 -4.80 -19.17 5.02
N LEU A 429 -3.80 -18.28 5.00
CA LEU A 429 -3.30 -17.59 6.19
C LEU A 429 -4.40 -16.79 6.89
N LEU A 430 -5.25 -16.10 6.13
CA LEU A 430 -6.29 -15.23 6.69
C LEU A 430 -7.46 -16.01 7.30
N THR A 431 -7.54 -17.33 7.13
CA THR A 431 -8.45 -18.17 7.93
C THR A 431 -8.10 -18.21 9.42
N TYR A 432 -6.88 -17.80 9.79
CA TYR A 432 -6.43 -17.65 11.18
C TYR A 432 -6.69 -16.23 11.74
N GLN A 433 -7.29 -15.34 10.93
CA GLN A 433 -7.77 -14.04 11.37
C GLN A 433 -9.18 -14.20 11.96
N ALA A 434 -9.23 -14.63 13.22
CA ALA A 434 -10.45 -15.02 13.91
C ALA A 434 -11.60 -14.01 13.79
N GLY A 435 -11.30 -12.71 13.90
CA GLY A 435 -12.29 -11.65 13.83
C GLY A 435 -13.07 -11.62 12.53
N SER A 436 -12.38 -11.73 11.40
CA SER A 436 -13.03 -11.80 10.08
C SER A 436 -13.85 -13.05 9.88
N MET A 437 -13.37 -14.18 10.39
CA MET A 437 -14.11 -15.45 10.34
C MET A 437 -15.37 -15.41 11.22
N ALA A 438 -15.29 -14.80 12.40
CA ALA A 438 -16.41 -14.58 13.29
C ALA A 438 -17.43 -13.61 12.69
N GLY A 439 -16.99 -12.48 12.13
CA GLY A 439 -17.88 -11.51 11.50
C GLY A 439 -18.68 -12.11 10.35
N ARG A 440 -18.06 -12.92 9.49
CA ARG A 440 -18.78 -13.66 8.42
C ARG A 440 -19.76 -14.68 8.96
N TYR A 441 -19.37 -15.40 10.01
CA TYR A 441 -20.25 -16.36 10.64
C TYR A 441 -21.50 -15.67 11.18
N ILE A 442 -21.34 -14.53 11.86
CA ILE A 442 -22.44 -13.72 12.40
C ILE A 442 -23.33 -13.18 11.27
N ALA A 443 -22.75 -12.59 10.22
CA ALA A 443 -23.50 -12.06 9.09
C ALA A 443 -24.33 -13.13 8.35
N ALA A 444 -23.93 -14.40 8.42
CA ALA A 444 -24.67 -15.51 7.85
C ALA A 444 -25.88 -15.97 8.69
N GLN A 445 -26.01 -15.51 9.94
CA GLN A 445 -27.07 -15.90 10.87
C GLN A 445 -28.17 -14.83 10.88
N ALA A 446 -29.30 -15.12 10.23
CA ALA A 446 -30.42 -14.18 10.19
C ALA A 446 -31.02 -13.97 11.59
N GLY A 447 -31.23 -12.71 11.98
CA GLY A 447 -31.91 -12.37 13.23
C GLY A 447 -31.09 -12.64 14.49
N HIS A 448 -29.75 -12.73 14.39
CA HIS A 448 -28.90 -12.90 15.55
C HIS A 448 -29.09 -11.76 16.58
N PRO A 449 -28.92 -12.03 17.88
CA PRO A 449 -28.99 -11.03 18.94
C PRO A 449 -27.81 -10.03 18.84
N PRO A 450 -27.83 -8.93 19.62
CA PRO A 450 -26.70 -8.01 19.71
C PRO A 450 -25.39 -8.74 20.03
N VAL A 451 -24.30 -8.28 19.41
CA VAL A 451 -22.95 -8.85 19.55
C VAL A 451 -22.08 -7.87 20.30
N TYR A 452 -21.40 -8.35 21.33
CA TYR A 452 -20.47 -7.59 22.15
C TYR A 452 -19.06 -8.20 22.10
N SER A 453 -18.06 -7.39 22.42
CA SER A 453 -16.68 -7.82 22.59
C SER A 453 -16.33 -7.85 24.09
N LEU A 454 -15.75 -8.94 24.56
CA LEU A 454 -15.22 -9.06 25.93
C LEU A 454 -13.71 -9.32 25.87
N GLY A 455 -12.92 -8.32 26.23
CA GLY A 455 -11.44 -8.44 26.28
C GLY A 455 -10.78 -8.70 24.92
N LEU A 456 -11.54 -8.67 23.81
CA LEU A 456 -11.04 -8.93 22.47
C LEU A 456 -11.75 -8.05 21.43
N ILE A 457 -11.06 -7.00 20.99
CA ILE A 457 -11.52 -6.08 19.95
C ILE A 457 -11.00 -6.54 18.59
N SER A 458 -11.83 -6.42 17.55
CA SER A 458 -11.46 -6.76 16.18
C SER A 458 -12.22 -5.89 15.18
N HIS A 459 -11.49 -5.14 14.36
CA HIS A 459 -12.11 -4.36 13.27
C HIS A 459 -12.59 -5.27 12.13
N GLY A 460 -11.97 -6.45 11.97
CA GLY A 460 -12.45 -7.47 11.05
C GLY A 460 -13.84 -7.98 11.45
N LEU A 461 -14.07 -8.20 12.75
CA LEU A 461 -15.41 -8.55 13.26
C LEU A 461 -16.43 -7.45 12.91
N ASP A 462 -16.09 -6.20 13.22
CA ASP A 462 -16.98 -5.06 12.96
C ASP A 462 -17.37 -4.97 11.48
N PHE A 463 -16.37 -4.99 10.60
CA PHE A 463 -16.57 -4.86 9.16
C PHE A 463 -17.37 -6.02 8.56
N TYR A 464 -16.98 -7.28 8.86
CA TYR A 464 -17.61 -8.44 8.23
C TYR A 464 -18.97 -8.79 8.82
N SER A 465 -19.25 -8.41 10.07
CA SER A 465 -20.61 -8.52 10.65
C SER A 465 -21.50 -7.35 10.21
N GLY A 466 -20.89 -6.24 9.76
CA GLY A 466 -21.58 -5.01 9.37
C GLY A 466 -22.11 -4.20 10.55
N ARG A 467 -21.64 -4.49 11.77
CA ARG A 467 -22.03 -3.84 13.02
C ARG A 467 -20.84 -3.74 13.95
N VAL A 468 -20.73 -2.63 14.68
CA VAL A 468 -19.70 -2.48 15.71
C VAL A 468 -20.05 -3.38 16.90
N ALA A 469 -19.15 -4.31 17.24
CA ALA A 469 -19.27 -5.09 18.47
C ALA A 469 -18.77 -4.25 19.64
N THR A 470 -19.67 -3.63 20.40
CA THR A 470 -19.31 -2.76 21.52
C THR A 470 -18.61 -3.53 22.64
N ASN A 471 -17.63 -2.90 23.28
CA ASN A 471 -16.91 -3.53 24.39
C ASN A 471 -17.80 -3.56 25.63
N VAL A 472 -17.74 -4.65 26.40
CA VAL A 472 -18.49 -4.82 27.65
C VAL A 472 -17.58 -5.44 28.70
N GLU A 473 -17.83 -5.10 29.96
CA GLU A 473 -17.22 -5.79 31.08
C GLU A 473 -17.98 -7.08 31.41
N ALA A 474 -17.28 -8.07 31.98
CA ALA A 474 -17.84 -9.39 32.21
C ALA A 474 -19.04 -9.34 33.17
N GLU A 475 -19.03 -8.45 34.16
CA GLU A 475 -20.11 -8.28 35.14
C GLU A 475 -21.42 -7.77 34.52
N GLU A 476 -21.34 -6.94 33.47
CA GLU A 476 -22.51 -6.39 32.78
C GLU A 476 -23.32 -7.50 32.09
N LEU A 477 -22.64 -8.54 31.62
CA LEU A 477 -23.26 -9.66 30.92
C LEU A 477 -24.24 -10.46 31.78
N ARG A 478 -24.18 -10.37 33.12
CA ARG A 478 -25.18 -10.96 34.02
C ARG A 478 -26.59 -10.44 33.78
N GLN A 479 -26.70 -9.21 33.29
CA GLN A 479 -27.98 -8.54 33.05
C GLN A 479 -28.41 -8.60 31.57
N MET A 480 -27.66 -9.34 30.75
CA MET A 480 -27.82 -9.36 29.29
C MET A 480 -27.95 -10.80 28.76
N PRO A 481 -28.92 -11.60 29.22
CA PRO A 481 -29.09 -12.95 28.71
C PRO A 481 -29.48 -12.96 27.22
N GLY A 482 -29.07 -13.98 26.50
CA GLY A 482 -29.33 -14.17 25.08
C GLY A 482 -28.47 -13.32 24.13
N VAL A 483 -27.53 -12.52 24.63
CA VAL A 483 -26.58 -11.77 23.78
C VAL A 483 -25.43 -12.64 23.32
N TRP A 484 -24.82 -12.27 22.19
CA TRP A 484 -23.61 -12.93 21.71
C TRP A 484 -22.36 -12.16 22.14
N VAL A 485 -21.32 -12.89 22.53
CA VAL A 485 -20.06 -12.33 23.03
C VAL A 485 -18.89 -12.93 22.27
N TYR A 486 -18.12 -12.07 21.62
CA TYR A 486 -16.85 -12.43 21.00
C TYR A 486 -15.70 -12.22 22.00
N THR A 487 -14.96 -13.28 22.30
CA THR A 487 -13.91 -13.24 23.33
C THR A 487 -12.77 -14.24 23.07
N GLY A 488 -11.69 -14.13 23.85
CA GLY A 488 -10.61 -15.10 23.92
C GLY A 488 -10.68 -15.97 25.18
N HIS A 489 -9.59 -16.71 25.45
CA HIS A 489 -9.48 -17.52 26.66
C HIS A 489 -9.59 -16.70 27.95
N GLU A 490 -9.05 -15.48 27.99
CA GLU A 490 -9.09 -14.61 29.17
C GLU A 490 -10.53 -14.20 29.52
N GLY A 491 -11.33 -13.76 28.55
CA GLY A 491 -12.73 -13.40 28.81
C GLY A 491 -13.59 -14.61 29.14
N LYS A 492 -13.31 -15.79 28.55
CA LYS A 492 -13.96 -17.04 28.97
C LYS A 492 -13.68 -17.37 30.44
N ALA A 493 -12.43 -17.23 30.88
CA ALA A 493 -12.04 -17.41 32.28
C ALA A 493 -12.68 -16.36 33.22
N GLN A 494 -12.88 -15.12 32.74
CA GLN A 494 -13.62 -14.10 33.50
C GLN A 494 -15.08 -14.53 33.71
N LEU A 495 -15.78 -14.98 32.66
CA LEU A 495 -17.15 -15.49 32.76
C LEU A 495 -17.25 -16.67 33.74
N ASP A 496 -16.33 -17.62 33.64
CA ASP A 496 -16.26 -18.78 34.52
C ASP A 496 -16.07 -18.36 36.00
N SER A 497 -15.19 -17.39 36.27
CA SER A 497 -14.93 -16.92 37.63
C SER A 497 -16.11 -16.14 38.24
N LEU A 498 -16.92 -15.51 37.40
CA LEU A 498 -18.15 -14.81 37.79
C LEU A 498 -19.38 -15.73 37.84
N GLY A 499 -19.24 -17.02 37.49
CA GLY A 499 -20.34 -17.98 37.46
C GLY A 499 -21.40 -17.66 36.40
N ILE A 500 -21.03 -16.97 35.32
CA ILE A 500 -21.93 -16.64 34.21
C ILE A 500 -21.96 -17.82 33.25
N GLU A 501 -23.13 -18.43 33.09
CA GLU A 501 -23.30 -19.53 32.14
C GLU A 501 -23.36 -19.02 30.69
N TYR A 502 -22.75 -19.78 29.79
CA TYR A 502 -22.78 -19.51 28.36
C TYR A 502 -22.82 -20.80 27.53
N VAL A 503 -23.21 -20.67 26.27
CA VAL A 503 -23.11 -21.71 25.24
C VAL A 503 -22.06 -21.30 24.23
N GLU A 504 -21.11 -22.19 23.93
CA GLU A 504 -20.14 -21.95 22.87
C GLU A 504 -20.78 -22.21 21.50
N LEU A 505 -21.04 -21.14 20.74
CA LEU A 505 -21.63 -21.25 19.41
C LEU A 505 -20.60 -21.69 18.38
N LYS A 506 -19.38 -21.10 18.46
CA LYS A 506 -18.30 -21.41 17.54
C LYS A 506 -16.93 -20.98 18.07
N ALA A 507 -15.91 -21.78 17.75
CA ALA A 507 -14.51 -21.47 17.95
C ALA A 507 -13.81 -21.14 16.63
N PHE A 508 -12.88 -20.18 16.68
CA PHE A 508 -12.11 -19.69 15.54
C PHE A 508 -10.62 -19.71 15.85
N LYS A 509 -9.81 -20.16 14.89
CA LYS A 509 -8.34 -20.10 15.00
C LYS A 509 -7.90 -18.65 15.00
N LYS A 510 -7.08 -18.26 15.98
CA LYS A 510 -6.58 -16.91 16.16
C LYS A 510 -5.04 -16.90 16.10
N TYR A 511 -4.50 -16.14 15.16
CA TYR A 511 -3.07 -15.90 15.06
C TYR A 511 -2.80 -14.48 14.53
N PRO A 512 -1.75 -13.76 14.99
CA PRO A 512 -1.36 -12.47 14.44
C PRO A 512 -0.78 -12.63 13.02
N VAL A 513 -1.65 -12.66 12.01
CA VAL A 513 -1.30 -12.95 10.59
C VAL A 513 -0.29 -11.97 9.97
N THR A 514 -0.08 -10.79 10.57
CA THR A 514 0.92 -9.81 10.15
C THR A 514 2.30 -10.01 10.77
N GLN A 515 2.45 -10.93 11.73
CA GLN A 515 3.68 -11.21 12.47
C GLN A 515 4.05 -12.69 12.37
N LEU A 516 4.29 -13.16 11.14
CA LEU A 516 4.61 -14.57 10.88
C LEU A 516 5.87 -15.01 11.63
N THR A 517 5.73 -16.09 12.41
CA THR A 517 6.84 -16.77 13.10
C THR A 517 7.16 -18.09 12.42
N MET A 518 8.41 -18.55 12.56
CA MET A 518 8.82 -19.86 12.05
C MET A 518 8.02 -21.02 12.69
N GLU A 519 7.58 -20.84 13.94
CA GLU A 519 6.74 -21.82 14.64
C GLU A 519 5.36 -21.98 13.99
N PHE A 520 4.76 -20.88 13.53
CA PHE A 520 3.50 -20.92 12.78
C PHE A 520 3.67 -21.49 11.38
N LEU A 521 4.76 -21.09 10.70
CA LEU A 521 5.03 -21.50 9.32
C LEU A 521 5.29 -23.02 9.20
N ARG A 522 5.77 -23.67 10.28
CA ARG A 522 5.98 -25.12 10.33
C ARG A 522 4.69 -25.83 10.78
N PRO A 523 4.12 -26.74 9.97
CA PRO A 523 2.90 -27.47 10.33
C PRO A 523 2.99 -28.22 11.66
N THR A 524 4.17 -28.77 11.99
CA THR A 524 4.39 -29.57 13.21
C THR A 524 4.40 -28.76 14.50
N THR A 525 4.62 -27.44 14.44
CA THR A 525 4.68 -26.56 15.61
C THR A 525 3.55 -25.53 15.66
N ARG A 526 2.75 -25.41 14.59
CA ARG A 526 1.72 -24.38 14.44
C ARG A 526 0.72 -24.33 15.60
N ASP A 527 0.21 -25.48 16.02
CA ASP A 527 -0.85 -25.54 17.03
C ASP A 527 -0.37 -25.05 18.41
N LYS A 528 0.94 -24.88 18.63
CA LYS A 528 1.50 -24.31 19.85
C LYS A 528 1.33 -22.79 19.94
N VAL A 529 1.21 -22.11 18.79
CA VAL A 529 1.15 -20.64 18.71
C VAL A 529 -0.19 -20.12 18.20
N VAL A 530 -1.06 -21.02 17.72
CA VAL A 530 -2.42 -20.67 17.31
C VAL A 530 -3.32 -20.69 18.54
N GLY A 531 -3.83 -19.53 18.91
CA GLY A 531 -4.84 -19.40 19.94
C GLY A 531 -6.25 -19.66 19.40
N THR A 532 -7.23 -19.55 20.29
CA THR A 532 -8.65 -19.65 19.93
C THR A 532 -9.38 -18.38 20.35
N ALA A 533 -10.25 -17.90 19.46
CA ALA A 533 -11.31 -16.94 19.81
C ALA A 533 -12.65 -17.66 19.76
N TYR A 534 -13.59 -17.20 20.57
CA TYR A 534 -14.88 -17.82 20.77
C TYR A 534 -15.98 -16.82 20.47
N LEU A 535 -17.07 -17.33 19.90
CA LEU A 535 -18.37 -16.68 19.92
C LEU A 535 -19.26 -17.46 20.87
N LEU A 536 -19.70 -16.80 21.94
CA LEU A 536 -20.48 -17.35 23.03
C LEU A 536 -21.88 -16.73 23.02
N GLU A 537 -22.87 -17.47 23.51
CA GLU A 537 -24.20 -16.95 23.85
C GLU A 537 -24.36 -17.00 25.36
N ILE A 538 -24.69 -15.87 25.98
CA ILE A 538 -24.90 -15.79 27.44
C ILE A 538 -26.27 -16.37 27.77
N LYS A 539 -26.34 -17.26 28.76
CA LYS A 539 -27.59 -17.86 29.21
C LYS A 539 -28.33 -16.98 30.21
N GLU A 540 -29.62 -17.28 30.39
CA GLU A 540 -30.47 -16.77 31.49
C GLU A 540 -29.97 -17.20 32.87
#